data_AF-A0A966V3I7-F1
#
_entry.id   AF-A0A966V3I7-F1
#
_cell.length_a   1.000
_cell.length_b   1.000
_cell.length_c   1.000
_cell.angle_alpha   90.00
_cell.angle_beta   90.00
_cell.angle_gamma   90.00
#
_symmetry.space_group_name_H-M   'P 1'
#
loop_
_entity.id
_entity.type
_entity.pdbx_description
1 polymer ?
#
loop_
_entity_poly.entity_id
_entity_poly.type
_entity_poly.pdbx_seq_one_letter_code
_entity_poly.pdbx_strand_id
1 'polypeptide(L)' 'TGSTCDASIAVGQLVAKRALAKGISQVVFDRGGNLYHGRVKALADAAREAGLQF' A
#
# COMPACT_ATOMS: atom_id res chain seq x y z
N THR A 1 16.16 8.17 -5.83
CA THR A 1 16.17 8.04 -4.35
C THR A 1 14.72 7.98 -3.86
N GLY A 2 14.19 6.78 -3.61
CA GLY A 2 12.75 6.58 -3.32
C GLY A 2 12.48 5.60 -2.18
N SER A 3 13.43 5.49 -1.25
CA SER A 3 13.47 4.43 -0.24
C SER A 3 13.07 4.90 1.17
N THR A 4 12.14 5.85 1.29
CA THR A 4 11.64 6.38 2.58
C THR A 4 10.20 5.96 2.86
N CYS A 5 9.75 6.07 4.12
CA CYS A 5 8.37 5.78 4.50
C CYS A 5 7.37 6.71 3.81
N ASP A 6 7.70 7.99 3.65
CA ASP A 6 6.83 8.98 3.00
C ASP A 6 6.58 8.63 1.53
N ALA A 7 7.61 8.19 0.82
CA ALA A 7 7.47 7.71 -0.56
C ALA A 7 6.59 6.46 -0.62
N SER A 8 6.73 5.55 0.35
CA SER A 8 5.90 4.35 0.47
C SER A 8 4.42 4.68 0.72
N ILE A 9 4.11 5.71 1.50
CA ILE A 9 2.74 6.19 1.72
C ILE A 9 2.13 6.69 0.41
N ALA A 10 2.83 7.58 -0.29
CA ALA A 10 2.36 8.14 -1.57
C ALA A 10 2.07 7.04 -2.60
N VAL A 11 2.93 6.02 -2.66
CA VAL A 11 2.73 4.86 -3.53
C VAL A 11 1.52 4.02 -3.09
N GLY A 12 1.35 3.74 -1.80
CA GLY A 12 0.22 2.98 -1.27
C GLY A 12 -1.13 3.61 -1.63
N GLN A 13 -1.26 4.92 -1.44
CA GLN A 13 -2.47 5.67 -1.84
C GLN A 13 -2.71 5.64 -3.34
N LEU A 14 -1.66 5.80 -4.15
CA LEU A 14 -1.76 5.79 -5.61
C LEU A 14 -2.21 4.43 -6.14
N VAL A 15 -1.67 3.34 -5.61
CA VAL A 15 -2.05 1.97 -5.98
C VAL A 15 -3.50 1.70 -5.61
N ALA A 16 -3.92 2.07 -4.39
CA ALA A 16 -5.30 1.90 -3.95
C ALA A 16 -6.29 2.64 -4.84
N LYS A 17 -6.04 3.92 -5.14
CA LYS A 17 -6.89 4.71 -6.06
C LYS A 17 -7.01 4.06 -7.43
N ARG A 18 -5.91 3.55 -7.98
CA ARG A 18 -5.90 2.85 -9.29
C ARG A 18 -6.64 1.52 -9.26
N ALA A 19 -6.52 0.77 -8.16
CA ALA A 19 -7.20 -0.51 -7.99
C ALA A 19 -8.72 -0.30 -7.85
N LEU A 20 -9.14 0.64 -7.01
CA LEU A 20 -10.55 1.00 -6.85
C LEU A 20 -11.17 1.57 -8.13
N ALA A 21 -10.43 2.37 -8.90
CA ALA A 21 -10.88 2.84 -10.21
C ALA A 21 -11.13 1.70 -11.22
N LYS A 22 -10.50 0.54 -11.00
CA LYS A 22 -10.73 -0.69 -11.77
C LYS A 22 -11.73 -1.64 -11.11
N GLY A 23 -12.40 -1.22 -10.03
CA GLY A 23 -13.36 -2.04 -9.30
C GLY A 23 -12.75 -3.12 -8.41
N ILE A 24 -11.43 -3.06 -8.14
CA ILE A 24 -10.73 -4.03 -7.30
C ILE A 24 -10.69 -3.48 -5.88
N SER A 25 -11.45 -4.10 -4.97
CA SER A 25 -11.57 -3.69 -3.56
C SER A 25 -10.88 -4.64 -2.59
N GLN A 26 -10.97 -5.95 -2.81
CA GLN A 26 -10.31 -6.98 -1.98
C GLN A 26 -9.05 -7.51 -2.65
N VAL A 27 -7.94 -7.48 -1.91
CA VAL A 27 -6.64 -7.99 -2.35
C VAL A 27 -5.94 -8.69 -1.19
N VAL A 28 -4.78 -9.29 -1.47
CA VAL A 28 -3.86 -9.78 -0.42
C VAL A 28 -2.60 -8.94 -0.49
N PHE A 29 -2.15 -8.44 0.66
CA PHE A 29 -0.90 -7.71 0.74
C PHE A 29 0.26 -8.67 1.00
N ASP A 30 1.01 -8.98 -0.06
CA ASP A 30 2.21 -9.79 0.03
C ASP A 30 3.41 -8.94 0.45
N ARG A 31 4.03 -9.32 1.57
CA ARG A 31 5.23 -8.68 2.12
C ARG A 31 6.53 -9.24 1.56
N GLY A 32 6.49 -10.30 0.74
CA GLY A 32 7.65 -10.85 0.03
C GLY A 32 8.82 -11.24 0.95
N GLY A 33 8.53 -11.71 2.17
CA GLY A 33 9.54 -12.06 3.17
C GLY A 33 10.12 -10.88 3.98
N ASN A 34 9.70 -9.64 3.71
CA ASN A 34 10.09 -8.49 4.52
C ASN A 34 9.34 -8.44 5.85
N LEU A 35 9.99 -7.89 6.87
CA LEU A 35 9.33 -7.60 8.15
C LEU A 35 8.20 -6.57 7.91
N TYR A 36 7.06 -6.79 8.56
CA TYR A 36 5.95 -5.83 8.55
C TYR A 36 6.30 -4.65 9.47
N HIS A 37 7.19 -3.79 8.98
CA HIS A 37 7.71 -2.64 9.71
C HIS A 37 8.15 -1.54 8.72
N GLY A 38 8.39 -0.34 9.26
CA GLY A 38 8.87 0.81 8.51
C GLY A 38 8.06 1.04 7.23
N ARG A 39 8.75 0.96 6.09
CA ARG A 39 8.18 1.24 4.76
C ARG A 39 7.08 0.28 4.32
N VAL A 40 7.23 -1.01 4.63
CA VAL A 40 6.26 -2.04 4.24
C VAL A 40 4.94 -1.78 4.96
N LYS A 41 5.03 -1.50 6.26
CA LYS A 41 3.89 -1.07 7.06
C LYS A 41 3.29 0.24 6.54
N ALA A 42 4.12 1.25 6.28
CA ALA A 42 3.65 2.56 5.81
C ALA A 42 2.90 2.48 4.46
N LEU A 43 3.35 1.62 3.53
CA LEU A 43 2.66 1.38 2.27
C LEU A 43 1.31 0.67 2.49
N ALA A 44 1.29 -0.36 3.34
CA ALA A 44 0.09 -1.12 3.65
C ALA A 44 -0.99 -0.24 4.31
N ASP A 45 -0.60 0.53 5.33
CA ASP A 45 -1.53 1.40 6.06
C ASP A 45 -2.11 2.47 5.10
N ALA A 46 -1.27 3.08 4.26
CA ALA A 46 -1.71 4.06 3.27
C ALA A 46 -2.65 3.48 2.19
N ALA A 47 -2.44 2.23 1.78
CA ALA A 47 -3.34 1.55 0.85
C ALA A 47 -4.70 1.21 1.50
N ARG A 48 -4.71 0.84 2.78
CA ARG A 48 -5.94 0.61 3.56
C ARG A 48 -6.75 1.88 3.77
N GLU A 49 -6.10 2.97 4.16
CA GLU A 49 -6.75 4.28 4.33
C GLU A 49 -7.40 4.77 3.03
N ALA A 50 -6.78 4.45 1.90
CA ALA A 50 -7.32 4.77 0.58
C ALA A 50 -8.44 3.81 0.11
N GLY A 51 -8.83 2.82 0.92
CA GLY A 51 -10.03 2.00 0.73
C GLY A 51 -9.80 0.59 0.18
N LEU A 52 -8.55 0.15 -0.01
CA LEU A 52 -8.27 -1.26 -0.31
C LEU A 52 -8.48 -2.12 0.93
N GLN A 53 -9.11 -3.28 0.76
CA GLN A 53 -9.38 -4.25 1.83
C GLN A 53 -8.43 -5.44 1.70
N PHE A 54 -7.56 -5.61 2.70
CA PHE A 54 -6.60 -6.72 2.82
C PHE A 54 -5.98 -6.83 4.22
#